data_AF-A0A9D3AJJ7-F1
#
_entry.id   AF-A0A9D3AJJ7-F1
#
_cell.length_a   1.000
_cell.length_b   1.000
_cell.length_c   1.000
_cell.angle_alpha   90.00
_cell.angle_beta   90.00
_cell.angle_gamma   90.00
#
_symmetry.space_group_name_H-M   'P 1'
#
loop_
_entity.id
_entity.type
_entity.pdbx_description
1 polymer ?
#
loop_
_entity_poly.entity_id
_entity_poly.type
_entity_poly.pdbx_seq_one_letter_code
_entity_poly.pdbx_strand_id
1 'polypeptide(L)'
;MDTQDLKRMKKESGMTNAKIAELSGVPLSTVNKIFSGATKNPRYATLLAVEQVLVSKEKIPFSYDRFKEEPVLLREETAPYAYSAREYDGKDMENLSEYSRAELINGKLYMLSSPSRQHQYLTGELFFEIKSFIRKHQGDCEVYLSPFDVRLFKDDSAVVQPDLLVVCNRDILTEKDCSGPPDWVVEITSKSNSSHDYVRKLMLYQKAGVREYWIIDPFREQILVINFEDPKKSGEYTYADPVPSGVLEGLKIRLGGIQERF
;
A
#
# COMPACT_ATOMS: atom_id res chain seq x y z
N MET A 1 -10.10 6.06 0.62
CA MET A 1 -11.37 5.27 0.65
C MET A 1 -12.46 6.01 1.47
N ASP A 2 -13.73 6.04 1.04
CA ASP A 2 -14.86 6.52 1.86
C ASP A 2 -15.81 5.39 2.34
N THR A 3 -16.53 5.65 3.43
CA THR A 3 -17.65 4.85 3.92
C THR A 3 -18.78 4.65 2.90
N GLN A 4 -18.93 5.54 1.90
CA GLN A 4 -19.86 5.35 0.78
C GLN A 4 -19.40 4.22 -0.16
N ASP A 5 -18.11 4.09 -0.44
CA ASP A 5 -17.57 2.98 -1.24
C ASP A 5 -17.86 1.64 -0.56
N LEU A 6 -17.58 1.53 0.74
CA LEU A 6 -17.92 0.33 1.51
C LEU A 6 -19.41 0.02 1.50
N LYS A 7 -20.29 1.04 1.55
CA LYS A 7 -21.75 0.84 1.44
C LYS A 7 -22.17 0.29 0.07
N ARG A 8 -21.53 0.75 -1.03
CA ARG A 8 -21.70 0.20 -2.38
C ARG A 8 -21.22 -1.26 -2.44
N MET A 9 -19.97 -1.51 -2.04
CA MET A 9 -19.34 -2.83 -2.06
C MET A 9 -20.08 -3.84 -1.19
N LYS A 10 -20.61 -3.42 -0.03
CA LYS A 10 -21.49 -4.26 0.78
C LYS A 10 -22.75 -4.66 0.02
N LYS A 11 -23.42 -3.73 -0.65
CA LYS A 11 -24.62 -4.01 -1.46
C LYS A 11 -24.31 -5.00 -2.60
N GLU A 12 -23.15 -4.86 -3.23
CA GLU A 12 -22.67 -5.73 -4.32
C GLU A 12 -22.24 -7.13 -3.82
N SER A 13 -21.62 -7.22 -2.65
CA SER A 13 -21.21 -8.48 -2.02
C SER A 13 -22.38 -9.33 -1.52
N GLY A 14 -23.53 -8.70 -1.20
CA GLY A 14 -24.68 -9.31 -0.53
C GLY A 14 -24.52 -9.52 0.98
N MET A 15 -23.41 -9.09 1.60
CA MET A 15 -23.10 -9.46 2.99
C MET A 15 -23.89 -8.72 4.07
N THR A 16 -24.14 -9.43 5.18
CA THR A 16 -24.65 -8.86 6.43
C THR A 16 -23.51 -8.27 7.27
N ASN A 17 -23.80 -7.28 8.12
CA ASN A 17 -22.80 -6.73 9.05
C ASN A 17 -22.24 -7.82 10.00
N ALA A 18 -23.07 -8.79 10.37
CA ALA A 18 -22.65 -9.94 11.19
C ALA A 18 -21.59 -10.78 10.48
N LYS A 19 -21.79 -11.12 9.20
CA LYS A 19 -20.80 -11.88 8.44
C LYS A 19 -19.52 -11.07 8.20
N ILE A 20 -19.64 -9.77 7.92
CA ILE A 20 -18.47 -8.89 7.78
C ILE A 20 -17.64 -8.87 9.07
N ALA A 21 -18.27 -8.72 10.24
CA ALA A 21 -17.58 -8.75 11.53
C ALA A 21 -16.90 -10.11 11.81
N GLU A 22 -17.60 -11.22 11.53
CA GLU A 22 -17.09 -12.58 11.73
C GLU A 22 -15.86 -12.92 10.85
N LEU A 23 -15.79 -12.35 9.64
CA LEU A 23 -14.71 -12.58 8.68
C LEU A 23 -13.53 -11.60 8.81
N SER A 24 -13.78 -10.38 9.31
CA SER A 24 -12.77 -9.30 9.41
C SER A 24 -12.14 -9.14 10.79
N GLY A 25 -12.63 -9.87 11.81
CA GLY A 25 -12.23 -9.70 13.20
C GLY A 25 -12.65 -8.36 13.84
N VAL A 26 -13.21 -7.42 13.06
CA VAL A 26 -13.68 -6.12 13.56
C VAL A 26 -14.95 -6.32 14.38
N PRO A 27 -15.05 -5.78 15.62
CA PRO A 27 -16.24 -5.93 16.45
C PRO A 27 -17.53 -5.50 15.73
N LEU A 28 -18.59 -6.29 15.86
CA LEU A 28 -19.89 -6.04 15.19
C LEU A 28 -20.47 -4.67 15.53
N SER A 29 -20.22 -4.16 16.75
CA SER A 29 -20.55 -2.79 17.15
C SER A 29 -19.85 -1.73 16.28
N THR A 30 -18.58 -1.93 15.94
CA THR A 30 -17.79 -1.07 15.05
C THR A 30 -18.22 -1.21 13.60
N VAL A 31 -18.42 -2.43 13.09
CA VAL A 31 -18.95 -2.68 11.74
C VAL A 31 -20.33 -2.03 11.56
N ASN A 32 -21.21 -2.12 12.56
CA ASN A 32 -22.51 -1.45 12.56
C ASN A 32 -22.37 0.07 12.49
N LYS A 33 -21.46 0.68 13.26
CA LYS A 33 -21.22 2.14 13.25
C LYS A 33 -20.63 2.65 11.92
N ILE A 34 -19.82 1.84 11.23
CA ILE A 34 -19.31 2.16 9.88
C ILE A 34 -20.47 2.19 8.88
N PHE A 35 -21.27 1.12 8.81
CA PHE A 35 -22.35 1.05 7.83
C PHE A 35 -23.57 1.94 8.14
N SER A 36 -23.79 2.34 9.40
CA SER A 36 -24.78 3.39 9.73
C SER A 36 -24.26 4.81 9.48
N GLY A 37 -22.93 5.01 9.39
CA GLY A 37 -22.32 6.35 9.36
C GLY A 37 -22.22 7.03 10.73
N ALA A 38 -22.43 6.30 11.83
CA ALA A 38 -22.29 6.84 13.18
C ALA A 38 -20.82 7.14 13.55
N THR A 39 -19.85 6.40 12.99
CA THR A 39 -18.42 6.76 13.06
C THR A 39 -18.07 7.66 11.88
N LYS A 40 -17.87 8.97 12.12
CA LYS A 40 -17.53 9.94 11.07
C LYS A 40 -16.20 9.63 10.37
N ASN A 41 -15.13 9.43 11.16
CA ASN A 41 -13.80 9.08 10.66
C ASN A 41 -13.38 7.72 11.25
N PRO A 42 -13.72 6.59 10.62
CA PRO A 42 -13.20 5.29 11.03
C PRO A 42 -11.71 5.19 10.70
N ARG A 43 -10.93 4.55 11.58
CA ARG A 43 -9.50 4.25 11.38
C ARG A 43 -9.25 3.52 10.07
N TYR A 44 -8.11 3.78 9.44
CA TYR A 44 -7.81 3.28 8.11
C TYR A 44 -7.72 1.75 8.09
N ALA A 45 -7.00 1.14 9.03
CA ALA A 45 -6.88 -0.32 9.17
C ALA A 45 -8.23 -1.02 9.40
N THR A 46 -9.16 -0.38 10.12
CA THR A 46 -10.51 -0.93 10.33
C THR A 46 -11.34 -0.93 9.05
N LEU A 47 -11.19 0.09 8.21
CA LEU A 47 -11.84 0.15 6.89
C LEU A 47 -11.21 -0.89 5.96
N LEU A 48 -9.88 -1.01 5.98
CA LEU A 48 -9.10 -1.99 5.20
C LEU A 48 -9.54 -3.43 5.49
N ALA A 49 -9.70 -3.81 6.76
CA ALA A 49 -10.15 -5.13 7.17
C ALA A 49 -11.61 -5.43 6.74
N VAL A 50 -12.48 -4.42 6.76
CA VAL A 50 -13.86 -4.53 6.24
C VAL A 50 -13.88 -4.63 4.71
N GLU A 51 -13.07 -3.82 4.03
CA GLU A 51 -12.95 -3.79 2.57
C GLU A 51 -12.45 -5.13 2.00
N GLN A 52 -11.41 -5.70 2.60
CA GLN A 52 -10.84 -7.00 2.24
C GLN A 52 -11.91 -8.09 2.21
N VAL A 53 -12.70 -8.20 3.28
CA VAL A 53 -13.78 -9.19 3.41
C VAL A 53 -14.89 -9.01 2.38
N LEU A 54 -15.22 -7.78 2.00
CA LEU A 54 -16.26 -7.52 1.00
C LEU A 54 -15.87 -8.04 -0.40
N VAL A 55 -14.56 -8.17 -0.69
CA VAL A 55 -14.05 -8.66 -1.97
C VAL A 55 -13.54 -10.10 -1.94
N SER A 56 -12.78 -10.52 -0.92
CA SER A 56 -12.36 -11.93 -0.79
C SER A 56 -13.55 -12.86 -0.52
N LYS A 57 -14.54 -12.35 0.23
CA LYS A 57 -15.68 -13.08 0.79
C LYS A 57 -15.33 -14.18 1.79
N GLU A 58 -14.07 -14.24 2.21
CA GLU A 58 -13.47 -15.31 3.02
C GLU A 58 -13.04 -14.84 4.41
N LYS A 59 -12.71 -15.79 5.29
CA LYS A 59 -12.34 -15.51 6.68
C LYS A 59 -10.85 -15.23 6.78
N ILE A 60 -10.51 -13.99 7.12
CA ILE A 60 -9.11 -13.57 7.20
C ILE A 60 -8.58 -13.95 8.58
N PRO A 61 -7.40 -14.60 8.69
CA PRO A 61 -6.82 -15.00 9.96
C PRO A 61 -6.16 -13.82 10.69
N PHE A 62 -7.00 -12.90 11.17
CA PHE A 62 -6.59 -11.88 12.14
C PHE A 62 -6.29 -12.55 13.48
N SER A 63 -5.12 -12.28 14.03
CA SER A 63 -4.90 -12.43 15.48
C SER A 63 -5.46 -11.18 16.18
N TYR A 64 -6.37 -11.39 17.13
CA TYR A 64 -6.96 -10.31 17.93
C TYR A 64 -6.10 -10.08 19.17
N ASP A 65 -5.49 -8.91 19.30
CA ASP A 65 -4.71 -8.57 20.50
C ASP A 65 -5.67 -8.35 21.67
N ARG A 66 -5.82 -9.37 22.52
CA ARG A 66 -6.67 -9.35 23.72
C ARG A 66 -6.25 -8.32 24.78
N PHE A 67 -5.12 -7.63 24.61
CA PHE A 67 -4.71 -6.52 25.46
C PHE A 67 -4.99 -5.13 24.83
N LYS A 68 -5.38 -5.05 23.55
CA LYS A 68 -5.63 -3.79 22.82
C LYS A 68 -6.98 -3.70 22.10
N GLU A 69 -7.69 -4.81 21.95
CA GLU A 69 -8.92 -4.93 21.14
C GLU A 69 -8.73 -4.68 19.62
N GLU A 70 -7.51 -4.81 19.11
CA GLU A 70 -7.14 -4.44 17.73
C GLU A 70 -6.72 -5.65 16.86
N PRO A 71 -6.95 -5.63 15.52
CA PRO A 71 -6.62 -6.74 14.62
C PRO A 71 -5.17 -6.67 14.12
N VAL A 72 -4.46 -7.81 14.10
CA VAL A 72 -3.12 -7.96 13.52
C VAL A 72 -3.11 -9.09 12.49
N LEU A 73 -2.49 -8.85 11.33
CA LEU A 73 -2.48 -9.74 10.16
C LEU A 73 -1.40 -10.85 10.25
N LEU A 74 -1.79 -12.07 9.89
CA LEU A 74 -0.92 -13.21 9.58
C LEU A 74 -1.43 -13.91 8.29
N ARG A 75 -0.65 -14.85 7.74
CA ARG A 75 -0.78 -15.42 6.38
C ARG A 75 -0.95 -16.95 6.38
N GLU A 76 -1.19 -17.72 5.31
CA GLU A 76 -1.55 -17.56 3.86
C GLU A 76 -2.35 -18.88 3.50
N GLU A 77 -2.74 -19.34 2.29
CA GLU A 77 -2.58 -18.99 0.87
C GLU A 77 -3.71 -19.63 0.01
N THR A 78 -4.02 -19.08 -1.18
CA THR A 78 -4.84 -19.68 -2.29
C THR A 78 -6.37 -19.90 -2.07
N ALA A 79 -7.25 -19.91 -3.08
CA ALA A 79 -7.09 -19.86 -4.55
C ALA A 79 -8.22 -19.07 -5.28
N PRO A 80 -7.97 -18.41 -6.44
CA PRO A 80 -8.97 -17.60 -7.14
C PRO A 80 -9.76 -18.35 -8.24
N TYR A 81 -11.05 -18.03 -8.39
CA TYR A 81 -11.84 -18.43 -9.57
C TYR A 81 -11.37 -17.72 -10.84
N ALA A 82 -11.22 -18.45 -11.94
CA ALA A 82 -10.70 -17.93 -13.20
C ALA A 82 -11.82 -17.54 -14.19
N TYR A 83 -11.78 -16.29 -14.66
CA TYR A 83 -12.21 -15.92 -16.01
C TYR A 83 -10.97 -15.86 -16.90
N SER A 84 -11.08 -16.36 -18.14
CA SER A 84 -9.94 -16.54 -19.05
C SER A 84 -9.48 -15.22 -19.70
N ALA A 85 -8.61 -14.48 -19.01
CA ALA A 85 -7.57 -13.73 -19.69
C ALA A 85 -6.40 -14.68 -20.02
N ARG A 86 -5.60 -14.36 -21.06
CA ARG A 86 -4.30 -15.00 -21.22
C ARG A 86 -3.41 -14.64 -20.03
N GLU A 87 -2.45 -15.50 -19.71
CA GLU A 87 -1.34 -15.09 -18.83
C GLU A 87 -0.37 -14.20 -19.62
N TYR A 88 0.22 -13.23 -18.92
CA TYR A 88 1.18 -12.25 -19.44
C TYR A 88 2.56 -12.51 -18.80
N ASP A 89 3.64 -12.20 -19.51
CA ASP A 89 5.03 -12.33 -19.02
C ASP A 89 5.81 -11.00 -19.11
N GLY A 90 7.08 -10.98 -18.71
CA GLY A 90 7.92 -9.78 -18.79
C GLY A 90 8.13 -9.25 -20.22
N LYS A 91 7.94 -10.08 -21.26
CA LYS A 91 8.00 -9.63 -22.66
C LYS A 91 6.74 -8.86 -23.03
N ASP A 92 5.58 -9.23 -22.49
CA ASP A 92 4.38 -8.41 -22.66
C ASP A 92 4.54 -7.02 -22.02
N MET A 93 5.28 -6.90 -20.91
CA MET A 93 5.70 -5.61 -20.33
C MET A 93 6.67 -4.85 -21.26
N GLU A 94 7.72 -5.52 -21.76
CA GLU A 94 8.71 -4.91 -22.69
C GLU A 94 8.10 -4.44 -24.03
N ASN A 95 6.96 -5.00 -24.44
CA ASN A 95 6.23 -4.60 -25.65
C ASN A 95 5.21 -3.46 -25.41
N LEU A 96 5.09 -2.94 -24.19
CA LEU A 96 4.33 -1.72 -23.93
C LEU A 96 5.05 -0.48 -24.50
N SER A 97 4.29 0.56 -24.83
CA SER A 97 4.91 1.84 -25.22
C SER A 97 5.52 2.54 -24.00
N GLU A 98 6.56 3.34 -24.21
CA GLU A 98 7.22 4.16 -23.17
C GLU A 98 6.26 5.09 -22.39
N TYR A 99 5.10 5.40 -22.96
CA TYR A 99 4.04 6.21 -22.35
C TYR A 99 3.01 5.39 -21.54
N SER A 100 3.11 4.06 -21.56
CA SER A 100 2.22 3.14 -20.85
C SER A 100 2.81 2.76 -19.49
N ARG A 101 2.07 3.00 -18.41
CA ARG A 101 2.40 2.46 -17.09
C ARG A 101 1.58 1.22 -16.80
N ALA A 102 2.23 0.16 -16.34
CA ALA A 102 1.57 -1.07 -15.95
C ALA A 102 2.33 -1.81 -14.83
N GLU A 103 1.67 -2.80 -14.25
CA GLU A 103 2.28 -3.78 -13.34
C GLU A 103 1.91 -5.19 -13.78
N LEU A 104 2.82 -6.14 -13.62
CA LEU A 104 2.62 -7.55 -13.90
C LEU A 104 2.65 -8.33 -12.58
N ILE A 105 1.52 -8.87 -12.14
CA ILE A 105 1.44 -9.58 -10.85
C ILE A 105 0.62 -10.87 -11.00
N ASN A 106 1.28 -12.02 -10.83
CA ASN A 106 0.78 -13.38 -11.02
C ASN A 106 0.13 -13.58 -12.41
N GLY A 107 0.92 -13.35 -13.47
CA GLY A 107 0.51 -13.56 -14.87
C GLY A 107 -0.56 -12.59 -15.37
N LYS A 108 -0.87 -11.51 -14.64
CA LYS A 108 -1.91 -10.55 -14.97
C LYS A 108 -1.34 -9.14 -15.05
N LEU A 109 -1.66 -8.46 -16.15
CA LEU A 109 -1.24 -7.08 -16.42
C LEU A 109 -2.28 -6.07 -15.88
N TYR A 110 -1.81 -5.06 -15.16
CA TYR A 110 -2.62 -4.02 -14.53
C TYR A 110 -2.20 -2.65 -15.06
N MET A 111 -3.02 -2.04 -15.93
CA MET A 111 -2.73 -0.70 -16.46
C MET A 111 -2.92 0.36 -15.36
N LEU A 112 -1.89 1.18 -15.11
CA LEU A 112 -1.93 2.25 -14.12
C LEU A 112 -2.51 3.53 -14.73
N SER A 113 -3.34 4.23 -13.95
CA SER A 113 -3.88 5.55 -14.34
C SER A 113 -2.85 6.66 -14.12
N SER A 114 -2.91 7.72 -14.92
CA SER A 114 -2.07 8.91 -14.71
C SER A 114 -2.28 9.52 -13.31
N PRO A 115 -1.21 9.84 -12.55
CA PRO A 115 -1.32 10.36 -11.21
C PRO A 115 -1.92 11.78 -11.16
N SER A 116 -2.51 12.15 -10.02
CA SER A 116 -3.07 13.49 -9.83
C SER A 116 -1.98 14.53 -9.54
N ARG A 117 -2.29 15.82 -9.75
CA ARG A 117 -1.37 16.92 -9.38
C ARG A 117 -1.00 16.90 -7.89
N GLN A 118 -1.92 16.52 -7.02
CA GLN A 118 -1.71 16.42 -5.57
C GLN A 118 -0.80 15.24 -5.21
N HIS A 119 -1.01 14.09 -5.86
CA HIS A 119 -0.14 12.92 -5.72
C HIS A 119 1.29 13.24 -6.16
N GLN A 120 1.48 13.79 -7.37
CA GLN A 120 2.80 14.17 -7.87
C GLN A 120 3.52 15.17 -6.98
N TYR A 121 2.78 16.11 -6.38
CA TYR A 121 3.33 17.06 -5.42
C TYR A 121 3.88 16.37 -4.17
N LEU A 122 3.09 15.49 -3.55
CA LEU A 122 3.51 14.72 -2.38
C LEU A 122 4.70 13.79 -2.68
N THR A 123 4.68 13.09 -3.82
CA THR A 123 5.79 12.25 -4.29
C THR A 123 7.10 13.04 -4.41
N GLY A 124 7.07 14.26 -4.98
CA GLY A 124 8.24 15.11 -5.14
C GLY A 124 8.82 15.66 -3.83
N GLU A 125 7.96 16.05 -2.88
CA GLU A 125 8.38 16.55 -1.56
C GLU A 125 8.94 15.42 -0.68
N LEU A 126 8.33 14.22 -0.72
CA LEU A 126 8.88 13.02 -0.08
C LEU A 126 10.27 12.66 -0.63
N PHE A 127 10.44 12.67 -1.95
CA PHE A 127 11.73 12.46 -2.60
C PHE A 127 12.78 13.48 -2.15
N PHE A 128 12.40 14.77 -2.09
CA PHE A 128 13.28 15.83 -1.66
C PHE A 128 13.77 15.64 -0.22
N GLU A 129 12.86 15.37 0.73
CA GLU A 129 13.21 15.15 2.15
C GLU A 129 14.09 13.91 2.33
N ILE A 130 13.69 12.76 1.74
CA ILE A 130 14.43 11.50 1.87
C ILE A 130 15.83 11.64 1.24
N LYS A 131 15.95 12.15 0.01
CA LYS A 131 17.25 12.27 -0.67
C LYS A 131 18.14 13.35 -0.03
N SER A 132 17.55 14.41 0.53
CA SER A 132 18.29 15.41 1.31
C SER A 132 18.81 14.85 2.63
N PHE A 133 18.02 14.04 3.34
CA PHE A 133 18.45 13.35 4.55
C PHE A 133 19.62 12.40 4.27
N ILE A 134 19.51 11.56 3.25
CA ILE A 134 20.57 10.61 2.84
C ILE A 134 21.87 11.36 2.53
N ARG A 135 21.81 12.41 1.69
CA ARG A 135 22.97 13.23 1.33
C ARG A 135 23.61 13.90 2.55
N LYS A 136 22.81 14.42 3.47
CA LYS A 136 23.29 15.10 4.69
C LYS A 136 24.04 14.14 5.63
N HIS A 137 23.62 12.89 5.72
CA HIS A 137 24.23 11.89 6.60
C HIS A 137 25.21 10.94 5.88
N GLN A 138 25.56 11.24 4.62
CA GLN A 138 26.47 10.44 3.79
C GLN A 138 26.05 8.96 3.66
N GLY A 139 24.74 8.69 3.69
CA GLY A 139 24.19 7.35 3.55
C GLY A 139 24.23 6.84 2.10
N ASP A 140 24.41 5.53 1.93
CA ASP A 140 24.55 4.91 0.60
C ASP A 140 23.21 4.58 -0.11
N CYS A 141 22.06 4.77 0.54
CA CYS A 141 20.80 4.42 -0.08
C CYS A 141 20.43 5.32 -1.28
N GLU A 142 19.91 4.72 -2.34
CA GLU A 142 19.33 5.42 -3.49
C GLU A 142 17.80 5.54 -3.36
N VAL A 143 17.24 6.53 -4.06
CA VAL A 143 15.80 6.84 -4.03
C VAL A 143 15.31 6.97 -5.46
N TYR A 144 14.22 6.29 -5.79
CA TYR A 144 13.62 6.30 -7.13
C TYR A 144 12.12 6.61 -7.05
N LEU A 145 11.57 7.05 -8.17
CA LEU A 145 10.16 7.42 -8.33
C LEU A 145 9.55 6.64 -9.50
N SER A 146 8.23 6.46 -9.49
CA SER A 146 7.54 5.89 -10.66
C SER A 146 7.57 6.85 -11.88
N PRO A 147 7.65 6.33 -13.12
CA PRO A 147 7.78 4.92 -13.50
C PRO A 147 9.20 4.38 -13.31
N PHE A 148 9.33 3.29 -12.56
CA PHE A 148 10.54 2.50 -12.40
C PHE A 148 10.12 1.09 -11.99
N ASP A 149 10.55 0.08 -12.76
CA ASP A 149 10.06 -1.29 -12.60
C ASP A 149 10.81 -2.03 -11.49
N VAL A 150 10.06 -2.78 -10.66
CA VAL A 150 10.59 -3.52 -9.51
C VAL A 150 10.15 -4.98 -9.60
N ARG A 151 11.07 -5.86 -9.99
CA ARG A 151 10.89 -7.33 -10.03
C ARG A 151 11.11 -7.90 -8.63
N LEU A 152 10.06 -7.90 -7.82
CA LEU A 152 10.13 -8.14 -6.37
C LEU A 152 10.77 -9.48 -5.99
N PHE A 153 10.59 -10.53 -6.80
CA PHE A 153 11.16 -11.87 -6.57
C PHE A 153 12.36 -12.19 -7.48
N LYS A 154 12.90 -11.20 -8.20
CA LYS A 154 13.94 -11.34 -9.25
C LYS A 154 13.47 -12.12 -10.48
N ASP A 155 12.16 -12.25 -10.66
CA ASP A 155 11.49 -12.84 -11.81
C ASP A 155 10.23 -12.03 -12.18
N ASP A 156 9.52 -12.46 -13.22
CA ASP A 156 8.34 -11.79 -13.76
C ASP A 156 7.04 -12.10 -13.00
N SER A 157 7.09 -12.83 -11.87
CA SER A 157 5.88 -13.14 -11.09
C SER A 157 5.27 -11.90 -10.43
N ALA A 158 6.09 -10.89 -10.13
CA ALA A 158 5.68 -9.62 -9.57
C ALA A 158 6.62 -8.46 -9.99
N VAL A 159 6.26 -7.79 -11.08
CA VAL A 159 6.85 -6.53 -11.55
C VAL A 159 5.89 -5.38 -11.22
N VAL A 160 6.32 -4.43 -10.39
CA VAL A 160 5.48 -3.31 -9.91
C VAL A 160 6.14 -1.95 -10.11
N GLN A 161 5.37 -0.86 -10.08
CA GLN A 161 5.86 0.52 -10.20
C GLN A 161 5.41 1.38 -9.00
N PRO A 162 6.05 1.22 -7.82
CA PRO A 162 5.67 1.96 -6.63
C PRO A 162 5.96 3.46 -6.78
N ASP A 163 5.13 4.32 -6.19
CA ASP A 163 5.26 5.76 -6.37
C ASP A 163 6.62 6.33 -5.95
N LEU A 164 7.16 5.85 -4.83
CA LEU A 164 8.53 6.09 -4.39
C LEU A 164 9.11 4.83 -3.73
N LEU A 165 10.40 4.60 -3.93
CA LEU A 165 11.15 3.52 -3.28
C LEU A 165 12.55 3.97 -2.84
N VAL A 166 13.07 3.34 -1.78
CA VAL A 166 14.44 3.51 -1.28
C VAL A 166 15.16 2.16 -1.31
N VAL A 167 16.38 2.15 -1.86
CA VAL A 167 17.21 0.95 -2.05
C VAL A 167 18.58 1.19 -1.41
N CYS A 168 18.87 0.49 -0.31
CA CYS A 168 20.15 0.56 0.39
C CYS A 168 21.13 -0.52 -0.12
N ASN A 169 20.64 -1.70 -0.51
CA ASN A 169 21.45 -2.67 -1.25
C ASN A 169 21.48 -2.35 -2.75
N ARG A 170 22.55 -1.70 -3.24
CA ARG A 170 22.67 -1.33 -4.66
C ARG A 170 22.80 -2.53 -5.62
N ASP A 171 23.10 -3.74 -5.15
CA ASP A 171 23.29 -4.94 -6.00
C ASP A 171 21.99 -5.43 -6.69
N ILE A 172 20.83 -4.89 -6.30
CA ILE A 172 19.54 -5.17 -6.97
C ILE A 172 19.23 -4.20 -8.11
N LEU A 173 20.01 -3.12 -8.28
CA LEU A 173 19.76 -2.08 -9.29
C LEU A 173 20.42 -2.48 -10.61
N THR A 174 19.67 -2.40 -11.71
CA THR A 174 20.18 -2.60 -13.08
C THR A 174 20.31 -1.26 -13.81
N GLU A 175 20.63 -1.29 -15.10
CA GLU A 175 20.59 -0.09 -15.97
C GLU A 175 19.17 0.51 -16.10
N LYS A 176 18.11 -0.29 -15.87
CA LYS A 176 16.73 0.05 -16.23
C LYS A 176 15.68 -0.21 -15.14
N ASP A 177 15.91 -1.20 -14.29
CA ASP A 177 14.93 -1.72 -13.32
C ASP A 177 15.59 -2.16 -12.00
N CYS A 178 14.78 -2.63 -11.06
CA CYS A 178 15.19 -3.16 -9.76
C CYS A 178 14.86 -4.66 -9.67
N SER A 179 15.88 -5.51 -9.67
CA SER A 179 15.77 -6.97 -9.55
C SER A 179 15.89 -7.42 -8.09
N GLY A 180 14.85 -7.12 -7.32
CA GLY A 180 14.70 -7.49 -5.91
C GLY A 180 13.77 -6.56 -5.13
N PRO A 181 13.56 -6.83 -3.83
CA PRO A 181 12.80 -5.95 -2.92
C PRO A 181 13.59 -4.68 -2.58
N PRO A 182 12.99 -3.47 -2.70
CA PRO A 182 13.51 -2.27 -2.07
C PRO A 182 13.44 -2.36 -0.55
N ASP A 183 14.31 -1.65 0.16
CA ASP A 183 14.25 -1.57 1.63
C ASP A 183 12.94 -0.92 2.11
N TRP A 184 12.55 0.18 1.47
CA TRP A 184 11.35 0.95 1.82
C TRP A 184 10.56 1.31 0.56
N VAL A 185 9.25 1.10 0.60
CA VAL A 185 8.29 1.49 -0.45
C VAL A 185 7.26 2.48 0.10
N VAL A 186 6.89 3.47 -0.71
CA VAL A 186 5.80 4.42 -0.43
C VAL A 186 4.83 4.42 -1.60
N GLU A 187 3.53 4.32 -1.30
CA GLU A 187 2.42 4.40 -2.28
C GLU A 187 1.43 5.50 -1.85
N ILE A 188 0.96 6.31 -2.81
CA ILE A 188 0.05 7.44 -2.55
C ILE A 188 -1.32 7.16 -3.18
N THR A 189 -2.36 7.03 -2.36
CA THR A 189 -3.67 6.64 -2.87
C THR A 189 -4.28 7.71 -3.78
N SER A 190 -4.84 7.27 -4.91
CA SER A 190 -5.57 8.11 -5.86
C SER A 190 -7.08 7.90 -5.72
N LYS A 191 -7.89 8.81 -6.30
CA LYS A 191 -9.37 8.65 -6.32
C LYS A 191 -9.85 7.54 -7.26
N SER A 192 -8.99 7.08 -8.17
CA SER A 192 -9.29 6.06 -9.19
C SER A 192 -8.84 4.66 -8.77
N ASN A 193 -7.77 4.54 -7.98
CA ASN A 193 -7.26 3.25 -7.54
C ASN A 193 -8.12 2.77 -6.35
N SER A 194 -8.80 1.64 -6.52
CA SER A 194 -9.46 0.94 -5.41
C SER A 194 -8.44 0.59 -4.33
N SER A 195 -8.79 0.78 -3.06
CA SER A 195 -7.89 0.53 -1.93
C SER A 195 -7.42 -0.94 -1.80
N HIS A 196 -8.12 -1.86 -2.47
CA HIS A 196 -7.66 -3.21 -2.81
C HIS A 196 -6.23 -3.31 -3.39
N ASP A 197 -5.75 -2.30 -4.13
CA ASP A 197 -4.41 -2.37 -4.73
C ASP A 197 -3.31 -2.31 -3.66
N TYR A 198 -3.34 -1.29 -2.81
CA TYR A 198 -2.43 -1.13 -1.68
C TYR A 198 -2.53 -2.30 -0.68
N VAL A 199 -3.74 -2.87 -0.50
CA VAL A 199 -3.96 -4.13 0.24
C VAL A 199 -3.22 -5.32 -0.37
N ARG A 200 -3.34 -5.50 -1.69
CA ARG A 200 -2.70 -6.61 -2.41
C ARG A 200 -1.18 -6.44 -2.39
N LYS A 201 -0.70 -5.21 -2.58
CA LYS A 201 0.70 -4.83 -2.57
C LYS A 201 1.36 -5.00 -1.19
N LEU A 202 0.66 -4.71 -0.08
CA LEU A 202 1.11 -5.04 1.28
C LEU A 202 1.54 -6.53 1.38
N MET A 203 0.70 -7.43 0.91
CA MET A 203 0.96 -8.87 0.90
C MET A 203 2.06 -9.27 -0.11
N LEU A 204 2.29 -8.48 -1.15
CA LEU A 204 3.36 -8.70 -2.12
C LEU A 204 4.72 -8.26 -1.54
N TYR A 205 4.83 -7.02 -1.05
CA TYR A 205 6.04 -6.41 -0.48
C TYR A 205 6.60 -7.19 0.71
N GLN A 206 5.75 -7.59 1.66
CA GLN A 206 6.17 -8.43 2.79
C GLN A 206 6.56 -9.86 2.37
N LYS A 207 6.10 -10.37 1.23
CA LYS A 207 6.55 -11.69 0.72
C LYS A 207 7.91 -11.58 0.05
N ALA A 208 8.15 -10.46 -0.63
CA ALA A 208 9.41 -10.13 -1.30
C ALA A 208 10.54 -9.85 -0.31
N GLY A 209 10.23 -9.38 0.90
CA GLY A 209 11.22 -8.98 1.91
C GLY A 209 11.49 -7.48 1.95
N VAL A 210 10.56 -6.64 1.45
CA VAL A 210 10.56 -5.20 1.74
C VAL A 210 10.49 -5.01 3.26
N ARG A 211 11.24 -4.04 3.79
CA ARG A 211 11.44 -3.86 5.23
C ARG A 211 10.43 -2.86 5.81
N GLU A 212 10.05 -1.85 5.03
CA GLU A 212 9.06 -0.84 5.40
C GLU A 212 8.14 -0.45 4.24
N TYR A 213 6.86 -0.28 4.53
CA TYR A 213 5.84 0.13 3.55
C TYR A 213 4.96 1.24 4.12
N TRP A 214 4.83 2.35 3.39
CA TRP A 214 3.95 3.47 3.75
C TRP A 214 2.81 3.60 2.73
N ILE A 215 1.58 3.76 3.21
CA ILE A 215 0.41 4.11 2.40
C ILE A 215 -0.07 5.50 2.81
N ILE A 216 -0.18 6.43 1.87
CA ILE A 216 -0.56 7.83 2.12
C ILE A 216 -1.93 8.10 1.47
N ASP A 217 -2.97 8.44 2.26
CA ASP A 217 -4.29 8.84 1.76
C ASP A 217 -4.44 10.38 1.82
N PRO A 218 -4.22 11.10 0.70
CA PRO A 218 -4.26 12.57 0.66
C PRO A 218 -5.68 13.14 0.72
N PHE A 219 -6.72 12.31 0.70
CA PHE A 219 -8.11 12.73 0.89
C PHE A 219 -8.53 12.66 2.36
N ARG A 220 -7.67 12.10 3.21
CA ARG A 220 -7.85 11.93 4.65
C ARG A 220 -6.77 12.59 5.50
N GLU A 221 -5.67 13.03 4.88
CA GLU A 221 -4.43 13.45 5.56
C GLU A 221 -3.87 12.37 6.50
N GLN A 222 -4.03 11.09 6.10
CA GLN A 222 -3.61 9.91 6.87
C GLN A 222 -2.44 9.17 6.22
N ILE A 223 -1.56 8.63 7.05
CA ILE A 223 -0.40 7.82 6.66
C ILE A 223 -0.46 6.52 7.48
N LEU A 224 -0.48 5.36 6.82
CA LEU A 224 -0.28 4.07 7.47
C LEU A 224 1.15 3.62 7.21
N VAL A 225 1.95 3.51 8.27
CA VAL A 225 3.30 2.92 8.25
C VAL A 225 3.22 1.47 8.69
N ILE A 226 3.84 0.58 7.92
CA ILE A 226 4.01 -0.83 8.24
C ILE A 226 5.49 -1.15 8.13
N ASN A 227 6.16 -1.31 9.27
CA ASN A 227 7.51 -1.88 9.31
C ASN A 227 7.39 -3.40 9.51
N PHE A 228 7.97 -4.18 8.60
CA PHE A 228 7.84 -5.64 8.58
C PHE A 228 8.94 -6.34 9.41
N GLU A 229 10.01 -5.64 9.79
CA GLU A 229 11.07 -6.14 10.67
C GLU A 229 10.73 -5.98 12.16
N ASP A 230 10.16 -4.84 12.53
CA ASP A 230 9.70 -4.51 13.89
C ASP A 230 8.28 -3.90 13.85
N PRO A 231 7.23 -4.73 14.05
CA PRO A 231 5.84 -4.28 14.08
C PRO A 231 5.52 -3.21 15.14
N LYS A 232 6.43 -2.89 16.07
CA LYS A 232 6.25 -1.77 17.03
C LYS A 232 6.55 -0.40 16.42
N LYS A 233 7.21 -0.33 15.25
CA LYS A 233 7.44 0.91 14.49
C LYS A 233 6.27 1.26 13.56
N SER A 234 5.42 0.28 13.25
CA SER A 234 4.18 0.45 12.49
C SER A 234 3.17 1.34 13.23
N GLY A 235 2.35 2.10 12.49
CA GLY A 235 1.32 2.95 13.09
C GLY A 235 0.48 3.73 12.07
N GLU A 236 -0.70 4.20 12.50
CA GLU A 236 -1.47 5.23 11.80
C GLU A 236 -1.00 6.61 12.30
N TYR A 237 -0.67 7.50 11.37
CA TYR A 237 -0.23 8.88 11.61
C TYR A 237 -1.10 9.85 10.80
N THR A 238 -1.15 11.11 11.24
CA THR A 238 -1.69 12.23 10.45
C THR A 238 -0.57 13.00 9.78
N TYR A 239 -0.90 13.88 8.82
CA TYR A 239 0.10 14.75 8.21
C TYR A 239 0.84 15.63 9.24
N ALA A 240 0.20 16.04 10.33
CA ALA A 240 0.80 16.86 11.38
C ALA A 240 1.87 16.11 12.21
N ASP A 241 1.91 14.78 12.17
CA ASP A 241 2.83 13.98 12.96
C ASP A 241 4.24 13.89 12.31
N PRO A 242 5.32 13.85 13.11
CA PRO A 242 6.66 13.59 12.63
C PRO A 242 6.89 12.07 12.51
N VAL A 243 6.49 11.50 11.38
CA VAL A 243 6.52 10.07 11.08
C VAL A 243 7.97 9.56 10.95
N PRO A 244 8.44 8.66 11.81
CA PRO A 244 9.81 8.14 11.74
C PRO A 244 9.95 7.09 10.61
N SER A 245 11.08 7.09 9.91
CA SER A 245 11.47 5.92 9.12
C SER A 245 12.11 4.87 10.03
N GLY A 246 11.74 3.60 9.84
CA GLY A 246 12.41 2.46 10.45
C GLY A 246 13.58 1.91 9.63
N VAL A 247 13.74 2.35 8.39
CA VAL A 247 14.84 2.01 7.47
C VAL A 247 15.97 3.04 7.50
N LEU A 248 15.65 4.33 7.49
CA LEU A 248 16.64 5.42 7.60
C LEU A 248 16.66 5.96 9.03
N GLU A 249 17.57 5.44 9.85
CA GLU A 249 17.65 5.79 11.27
C GLU A 249 17.83 7.31 11.48
N GLY A 250 16.97 7.90 12.32
CA GLY A 250 16.95 9.33 12.62
C GLY A 250 16.10 10.19 11.67
N LEU A 251 15.69 9.68 10.51
CA LEU A 251 14.77 10.40 9.63
C LEU A 251 13.36 10.46 10.25
N LYS A 252 12.76 11.65 10.24
CA LYS A 252 11.35 11.87 10.54
C LYS A 252 10.75 12.83 9.52
N ILE A 253 9.71 12.40 8.83
CA ILE A 253 9.00 13.19 7.81
C ILE A 253 7.71 13.74 8.43
N ARG A 254 7.40 15.01 8.19
CA ARG A 254 6.11 15.63 8.52
C ARG A 254 5.53 16.22 7.25
N LEU A 255 4.31 15.82 6.88
CA LEU A 255 3.62 16.38 5.71
C LEU A 255 2.84 17.66 6.05
N GLY A 256 2.57 17.91 7.33
CA GLY A 256 1.98 19.13 7.89
C GLY A 256 2.96 20.30 7.80
N GLY A 257 2.97 20.92 6.64
CA GLY A 257 3.93 21.94 6.18
C GLY A 257 3.96 22.01 4.66
N ILE A 258 3.73 20.87 4.00
CA ILE A 258 3.48 20.66 2.57
C ILE A 258 2.03 21.07 2.22
N GLN A 259 1.50 22.12 2.87
CA GLN A 259 0.12 22.56 2.65
C GLN A 259 -0.03 23.27 1.31
N GLU A 260 -1.16 23.02 0.66
CA GLU A 260 -1.39 23.28 -0.75
C GLU A 260 -1.28 24.77 -1.11
N ARG A 261 -0.41 25.10 -2.09
CA ARG A 261 -0.43 26.37 -2.82
C ARG A 261 -1.48 26.35 -3.95
N PHE A 262 -2.70 25.88 -3.68
CA PHE A 262 -3.71 25.56 -4.69
C PHE A 262 -5.11 26.01 -4.28
#